data_AF-A0AAW0B560-F1
#
_entry.id   AF-A0AAW0B560-F1
#
_cell.length_a   1.000
_cell.length_b   1.000
_cell.length_c   1.000
_cell.angle_alpha   90.00
_cell.angle_beta   90.00
_cell.angle_gamma   90.00
#
_symmetry.space_group_name_H-M   'P 1'
#
loop_
_entity.id
_entity.type
_entity.pdbx_description
1 polymer ?
#
loop_
_entity_poly.entity_id
_entity_poly.type
_entity_poly.pdbx_seq_one_letter_code
_entity_poly.pdbx_strand_id
1 'polypeptide(L)'
;RNEWANYTAQIYAGALFGTTPSKVNSGEEIAALRKGFNVPISTGTNLLDCFSELNTVALVNSFRGKFISSSRLLIDHIRYPGLATSPNNTFIPAFKQKLDQYLNGSGHPRSLVGSLISVEMGERDNYPLYRCERLLLQARGTLLLPFEDNWSIEINFHFNPPDNREKVVYRQCFNTIDITVPPWLMSSILNPSAAGDEDVEFCSFFHKTVIPFEGSTSDYEIA
;
A
#
# COMPACT_ATOMS: atom_id res chain seq x y z
N ARG A 1 16.48 5.52 4.99
CA ARG A 1 15.30 4.62 5.13
C ARG A 1 15.64 3.31 5.87
N ASN A 2 16.65 2.54 5.44
CA ASN A 2 17.01 1.29 6.12
C ASN A 2 17.55 1.45 7.56
N GLU A 3 18.16 2.59 7.89
CA GLU A 3 18.69 2.83 9.25
C GLU A 3 17.59 2.95 10.31
N TRP A 4 16.51 3.68 10.03
CA TRP A 4 15.39 3.82 10.97
C TRP A 4 14.62 2.52 11.17
N ALA A 5 14.34 1.77 10.09
CA ALA A 5 13.72 0.45 10.20
C ALA A 5 14.57 -0.53 11.02
N ASN A 6 15.90 -0.48 10.84
CA ASN A 6 16.84 -1.25 11.66
C ASN A 6 16.84 -0.80 13.13
N TYR A 7 16.79 0.51 13.38
CA TYR A 7 16.76 1.09 14.73
C TYR A 7 15.47 0.72 15.49
N THR A 8 14.30 0.90 14.87
CA THR A 8 13.00 0.49 15.45
C THR A 8 13.01 -1.00 15.77
N ALA A 9 13.45 -1.85 14.84
CA ALA A 9 13.55 -3.29 15.09
C ALA A 9 14.46 -3.64 16.28
N GLN A 10 15.58 -2.91 16.45
CA GLN A 10 16.49 -3.08 17.60
C GLN A 10 15.83 -2.66 18.92
N ILE A 11 15.06 -1.56 18.95
CA ILE A 11 14.32 -1.14 20.15
C ILE A 11 13.28 -2.19 20.55
N TYR A 12 12.46 -2.68 19.60
CA TYR A 12 11.45 -3.70 19.87
C TYR A 12 12.09 -5.00 20.36
N ALA A 13 13.18 -5.44 19.73
CA ALA A 13 13.98 -6.55 20.20
C ALA A 13 14.48 -6.33 21.64
N GLY A 14 15.01 -5.14 21.94
CA GLY A 14 15.51 -4.81 23.27
C GLY A 14 14.43 -4.88 24.34
N ALA A 15 13.23 -4.36 24.05
CA ALA A 15 12.08 -4.45 24.96
C ALA A 15 11.63 -5.91 25.20
N LEU A 16 11.56 -6.72 24.13
CA LEU A 16 11.05 -8.08 24.19
C LEU A 16 12.04 -9.05 24.87
N PHE A 17 13.35 -8.85 24.67
CA PHE A 17 14.39 -9.74 25.22
C PHE A 17 15.14 -9.18 26.44
N GLY A 18 14.86 -7.94 26.84
CA GLY A 18 15.55 -7.30 27.97
C GLY A 18 17.01 -7.00 27.66
N THR A 19 17.35 -6.80 26.39
CA THR A 19 18.69 -6.43 25.94
C THR A 19 18.73 -4.93 25.65
N THR A 20 19.76 -4.24 26.10
CA THR A 20 19.97 -2.82 25.74
C THR A 20 20.65 -2.79 24.38
N PRO A 21 20.02 -2.29 23.30
CA PRO A 21 20.71 -2.08 22.03
C PRO A 21 21.90 -1.16 22.27
N SER A 22 23.03 -1.46 21.63
CA SER A 22 24.30 -0.73 21.80
C SER A 22 24.23 0.77 21.44
N LYS A 23 23.10 1.25 20.90
CA LYS A 23 22.84 2.64 20.50
C LYS A 23 21.70 3.34 21.27
N VAL A 24 21.06 2.69 22.24
CA VAL A 24 19.96 3.28 23.02
C VAL A 24 20.47 3.63 24.42
N ASN A 25 20.48 4.91 24.76
CA ASN A 25 21.13 5.46 25.96
C ASN A 25 20.32 5.33 27.26
N SER A 26 19.23 4.57 27.28
CA SER A 26 18.22 4.65 28.35
C SER A 26 17.65 3.27 28.66
N GLY A 27 18.36 2.51 29.51
CA GLY A 27 17.83 1.26 30.08
C GLY A 27 16.45 1.43 30.74
N GLU A 28 16.12 2.64 31.21
CA GLU A 28 14.81 3.00 31.76
C GLU A 28 13.68 3.00 30.73
N GLU A 29 13.91 3.53 29.51
CA GLU A 29 12.90 3.56 28.46
C GLU A 29 12.59 2.14 27.94
N ILE A 30 13.64 1.31 27.82
CA ILE A 30 13.49 -0.10 27.45
C ILE A 30 12.77 -0.88 28.57
N ALA A 31 13.07 -0.60 29.84
CA ALA A 31 12.37 -1.20 30.96
C ALA A 31 10.88 -0.80 30.99
N ALA A 32 10.57 0.47 30.70
CA ALA A 32 9.20 0.96 30.58
C ALA A 32 8.45 0.30 29.40
N LEU A 33 9.10 0.17 28.24
CA LEU A 33 8.55 -0.55 27.09
C LEU A 33 8.30 -2.02 27.42
N ARG A 34 9.28 -2.71 28.04
CA ARG A 34 9.15 -4.10 28.47
C ARG A 34 7.97 -4.29 29.44
N LYS A 35 7.81 -3.37 30.40
CA LYS A 35 6.65 -3.36 31.30
C LYS A 35 5.33 -3.24 30.52
N GLY A 36 5.30 -2.39 29.49
CA GLY A 36 4.15 -2.27 28.58
C GLY A 36 3.85 -3.53 27.78
N PHE A 37 4.86 -4.31 27.39
CA PHE A 37 4.68 -5.59 26.69
C PHE A 37 4.35 -6.76 27.62
N ASN A 38 4.59 -6.66 28.93
CA ASN A 38 4.31 -7.73 29.89
C ASN A 38 2.83 -7.82 30.29
N VAL A 39 1.93 -7.81 29.30
CA VAL A 39 0.48 -7.87 29.49
C VAL A 39 0.04 -9.31 29.70
N PRO A 40 -0.80 -9.62 30.70
CA PRO A 40 -1.36 -10.96 30.87
C PRO A 40 -2.33 -11.29 29.73
N ILE A 41 -2.10 -12.40 29.03
CA ILE A 41 -2.96 -12.89 27.94
C ILE A 41 -3.81 -14.10 28.36
N SER A 42 -3.36 -14.85 29.36
CA SER A 42 -4.10 -15.94 30.02
C SER A 42 -3.61 -16.13 31.45
N THR A 43 -4.31 -16.95 32.24
CA THR A 43 -3.93 -17.24 33.63
C THR A 43 -2.51 -17.81 33.69
N GLY A 44 -1.58 -17.06 34.29
CA GLY A 44 -0.18 -17.48 34.44
C GLY A 44 0.69 -17.33 33.20
N THR A 45 0.22 -16.65 32.15
CA THR A 45 0.99 -16.41 30.92
C THR A 45 0.89 -14.95 30.50
N ASN A 46 2.03 -14.30 30.36
CA ASN A 46 2.15 -12.95 29.82
C ASN A 46 2.56 -13.01 28.36
N LEU A 47 2.27 -11.93 27.63
CA LEU A 47 2.65 -11.77 26.23
C LEU A 47 4.16 -11.96 26.00
N LEU A 48 5.01 -11.52 26.95
CA LEU A 48 6.46 -11.74 26.87
C LEU A 48 6.87 -13.23 26.90
N ASP A 49 6.09 -14.07 27.58
CA ASP A 49 6.38 -15.50 27.69
C ASP A 49 6.24 -16.19 26.32
N CYS A 50 5.36 -15.68 25.45
CA CYS A 50 5.20 -16.14 24.06
C CYS A 50 6.43 -15.88 23.18
N PHE A 51 7.33 -14.99 23.60
CA PHE A 51 8.56 -14.67 22.86
C PHE A 51 9.81 -15.29 23.48
N SER A 52 9.68 -16.01 24.60
CA SER A 52 10.81 -16.60 25.33
C SER A 52 11.59 -17.64 24.52
N GLU A 53 10.92 -18.34 23.59
CA GLU A 53 11.53 -19.34 22.70
C GLU A 53 11.96 -18.78 21.33
N LEU A 54 11.58 -17.54 21.01
CA LEU A 54 11.90 -16.92 19.72
C LEU A 54 13.29 -16.27 19.78
N ASN A 55 14.17 -16.61 18.83
CA ASN A 55 15.41 -15.88 18.65
C ASN A 55 15.09 -14.43 18.23
N THR A 56 15.75 -13.44 18.82
CA THR A 56 15.66 -12.01 18.47
C THR A 56 15.68 -11.75 16.97
N VAL A 57 16.50 -12.50 16.22
CA VAL A 57 16.59 -12.39 14.77
C VAL A 57 15.29 -12.82 14.08
N ALA A 58 14.66 -13.90 14.53
CA ALA A 58 13.41 -14.39 13.97
C ALA A 58 12.27 -13.39 14.22
N LEU A 59 12.19 -12.83 15.43
CA LEU A 59 11.18 -11.84 15.79
C LEU A 59 11.32 -10.54 14.99
N VAL A 60 12.55 -10.02 14.90
CA VAL A 60 12.86 -8.85 14.05
C VAL A 60 12.50 -9.11 12.59
N ASN A 61 12.78 -10.31 12.08
CA ASN A 61 12.40 -10.68 10.72
C ASN A 61 10.87 -10.79 10.55
N SER A 62 10.15 -11.26 11.57
CA SER A 62 8.67 -11.26 11.56
C SER A 62 8.08 -9.85 11.54
N PHE A 63 8.73 -8.89 12.20
CA PHE A 63 8.31 -7.47 12.15
C PHE A 63 8.70 -6.75 10.86
N ARG A 64 9.66 -7.28 10.10
CA ARG A 64 10.15 -6.64 8.88
C ARG A 64 9.22 -6.78 7.68
N GLY A 65 8.16 -7.59 7.77
CA GLY A 65 7.25 -7.86 6.67
C GLY A 65 7.98 -8.36 5.42
N LYS A 66 7.26 -8.49 4.30
CA LYS A 66 7.87 -8.78 2.99
C LYS A 66 7.61 -7.59 2.07
N PHE A 67 8.59 -7.19 1.27
CA PHE A 67 8.32 -6.25 0.17
C PHE A 67 7.69 -7.00 -1.00
N ILE A 68 6.93 -6.27 -1.82
CA ILE A 68 6.43 -6.81 -3.08
C ILE A 68 7.61 -7.12 -4.00
N SER A 69 7.66 -8.33 -4.56
CA SER A 69 8.74 -8.77 -5.45
C SER A 69 8.38 -8.69 -6.94
N SER A 70 7.09 -8.59 -7.27
CA SER A 70 6.57 -8.48 -8.63
C SER A 70 5.20 -7.82 -8.63
N SER A 71 4.82 -7.12 -9.69
CA SER A 71 3.47 -6.54 -9.83
C SER A 71 2.39 -7.61 -9.70
N ARG A 72 2.65 -8.81 -10.23
CA ARG A 72 1.74 -9.96 -10.18
C ARG A 72 1.32 -10.32 -8.76
N LEU A 73 2.26 -10.26 -7.81
CA LEU A 73 1.98 -10.54 -6.41
C LEU A 73 0.89 -9.62 -5.84
N LEU A 74 0.91 -8.32 -6.17
CA LEU A 74 -0.16 -7.41 -5.76
C LEU A 74 -1.45 -7.65 -6.52
N ILE A 75 -1.37 -7.76 -7.85
CA ILE A 75 -2.54 -7.93 -8.73
C ILE A 75 -3.38 -9.15 -8.33
N ASP A 76 -2.75 -10.28 -8.01
CA ASP A 76 -3.44 -11.51 -7.63
C ASP A 76 -4.19 -11.41 -6.28
N HIS A 77 -3.83 -10.44 -5.44
CA HIS A 77 -4.45 -10.16 -4.14
C HIS A 77 -5.48 -9.02 -4.21
N ILE A 78 -5.71 -8.42 -5.38
CA ILE A 78 -6.80 -7.46 -5.57
C ILE A 78 -8.12 -8.23 -5.78
N ARG A 79 -9.14 -7.84 -5.02
CA ARG A 79 -10.49 -8.42 -5.05
C ARG A 79 -11.50 -7.36 -5.47
N TYR A 80 -12.53 -7.80 -6.18
CA TYR A 80 -13.59 -6.94 -6.72
C TYR A 80 -14.94 -7.49 -6.24
N PRO A 81 -15.31 -7.25 -4.97
CA PRO A 81 -16.63 -7.63 -4.47
C PRO A 81 -17.73 -6.95 -5.30
N GLY A 82 -18.80 -7.68 -5.61
CA GLY A 82 -19.94 -7.14 -6.39
C GLY A 82 -20.00 -7.52 -7.88
N LEU A 83 -19.07 -8.33 -8.39
CA LEU A 83 -19.13 -8.87 -9.76
C LEU A 83 -20.44 -9.62 -10.07
N ALA A 84 -21.01 -10.30 -9.07
CA ALA A 84 -22.24 -11.08 -9.23
C ALA A 84 -23.54 -10.25 -9.20
N THR A 85 -23.48 -9.02 -8.68
CA THR A 85 -24.68 -8.19 -8.41
C THR A 85 -24.66 -6.85 -9.13
N SER A 86 -23.58 -6.54 -9.88
CA SER A 86 -23.45 -5.27 -10.57
C SER A 86 -24.32 -5.24 -11.83
N PRO A 87 -25.15 -4.18 -12.03
CA PRO A 87 -25.88 -3.98 -13.28
C PRO A 87 -24.94 -3.74 -14.48
N ASN A 88 -23.67 -3.42 -14.23
CA ASN A 88 -22.65 -3.16 -15.25
C ASN A 88 -21.61 -4.30 -15.30
N ASN A 89 -22.05 -5.46 -15.80
CA ASN A 89 -21.24 -6.69 -15.84
C ASN A 89 -19.97 -6.56 -16.73
N THR A 90 -19.89 -5.55 -17.60
CA THR A 90 -18.74 -5.30 -18.49
C THR A 90 -17.71 -4.33 -17.91
N PHE A 91 -18.09 -3.45 -16.98
CA PHE A 91 -17.20 -2.41 -16.45
C PHE A 91 -16.08 -3.00 -15.59
N ILE A 92 -16.41 -3.88 -14.63
CA ILE A 92 -15.42 -4.44 -13.71
C ILE A 92 -14.35 -5.25 -14.46
N PRO A 93 -14.68 -6.12 -15.43
CA PRO A 93 -13.68 -6.78 -16.27
C PRO A 93 -12.77 -5.79 -17.03
N ALA A 94 -13.33 -4.75 -17.64
CA ALA A 94 -12.56 -3.75 -18.38
C ALA A 94 -11.64 -2.93 -17.46
N PHE A 95 -12.15 -2.52 -16.30
CA PHE A 95 -11.37 -1.84 -15.27
C PHE A 95 -10.20 -2.71 -14.79
N LYS A 96 -10.46 -4.00 -14.50
CA LYS A 96 -9.43 -4.95 -14.07
C LYS A 96 -8.32 -5.07 -15.12
N GLN A 97 -8.68 -5.17 -16.40
CA GLN A 97 -7.71 -5.24 -17.49
C GLN A 97 -6.84 -3.98 -17.55
N LYS A 98 -7.45 -2.79 -17.50
CA LYS A 98 -6.71 -1.52 -17.52
C LYS A 98 -5.84 -1.34 -16.26
N LEU A 99 -6.31 -1.75 -15.09
CA LEU A 99 -5.51 -1.72 -13.85
C LEU A 99 -4.33 -2.70 -13.90
N ASP A 100 -4.52 -3.89 -14.45
CA ASP A 100 -3.45 -4.88 -14.64
C ASP A 100 -2.36 -4.31 -15.57
N GLN A 101 -2.75 -3.73 -16.70
CA GLN A 101 -1.83 -3.03 -17.61
C GLN A 101 -1.11 -1.87 -16.91
N TYR A 102 -1.83 -1.07 -16.14
CA TYR A 102 -1.28 0.05 -15.39
C TYR A 102 -0.21 -0.40 -14.39
N LEU A 103 -0.48 -1.43 -13.60
CA LEU A 103 0.42 -1.92 -12.54
C LEU A 103 1.63 -2.70 -13.08
N ASN A 104 1.53 -3.30 -14.27
CA ASN A 104 2.66 -3.92 -14.95
C ASN A 104 3.50 -2.93 -15.76
N GLY A 105 2.99 -1.74 -16.05
CA GLY A 105 3.72 -0.70 -16.78
C GLY A 105 4.88 -0.12 -15.96
N SER A 106 6.03 0.08 -16.61
CA SER A 106 7.21 0.71 -16.00
C SER A 106 7.16 2.23 -16.09
N GLY A 107 7.63 2.92 -15.05
CA GLY A 107 7.81 4.38 -15.06
C GLY A 107 6.49 5.16 -15.21
N HIS A 108 6.51 6.26 -15.96
CA HIS A 108 5.34 7.12 -16.20
C HIS A 108 5.08 7.29 -17.71
N PRO A 109 3.81 7.34 -18.14
CA PRO A 109 3.50 7.71 -19.52
C PRO A 109 4.09 9.08 -19.83
N ARG A 110 4.81 9.20 -20.96
CA ARG A 110 5.50 10.45 -21.34
C ARG A 110 4.57 11.65 -21.41
N SER A 111 3.32 11.44 -21.79
CA SER A 111 2.28 12.47 -21.85
C SER A 111 1.87 13.04 -20.48
N LEU A 112 2.13 12.30 -19.40
CA LEU A 112 1.86 12.73 -18.02
C LEU A 112 3.04 13.47 -17.39
N VAL A 113 4.23 13.37 -17.99
CA VAL A 113 5.44 14.08 -17.55
C VAL A 113 5.32 15.57 -17.93
N GLY A 114 5.55 16.44 -16.95
CA GLY A 114 5.34 17.89 -17.05
C GLY A 114 3.91 18.34 -16.75
N SER A 115 2.93 17.43 -16.63
CA SER A 115 1.53 17.76 -16.30
C SER A 115 1.10 17.22 -14.94
N LEU A 116 1.23 15.92 -14.71
CA LEU A 116 0.93 15.25 -13.44
C LEU A 116 2.18 14.76 -12.72
N ILE A 117 3.26 14.55 -13.45
CA ILE A 117 4.53 14.06 -12.93
C ILE A 117 5.59 15.11 -13.24
N SER A 118 6.46 15.43 -12.27
CA SER A 118 7.56 16.37 -12.53
C SER A 118 8.50 15.80 -13.60
N VAL A 119 9.09 16.67 -14.42
CA VAL A 119 10.04 16.25 -15.48
C VAL A 119 11.20 15.47 -14.88
N GLU A 120 11.71 15.94 -13.74
CA GLU A 120 12.81 15.32 -13.00
C GLU A 120 12.46 13.91 -12.51
N MET A 121 11.22 13.67 -12.08
CA MET A 121 10.75 12.34 -11.70
C MET A 121 10.53 11.44 -12.92
N GLY A 122 9.95 11.98 -14.00
CA GLY A 122 9.74 11.26 -15.26
C GLY A 122 11.04 10.77 -15.91
N GLU A 123 12.13 11.53 -15.78
CA GLU A 123 13.46 11.15 -16.29
C GLU A 123 14.19 10.14 -15.40
N ARG A 124 13.90 10.16 -14.09
CA ARG A 124 14.60 9.33 -13.09
C ARG A 124 13.91 8.00 -12.82
N ASP A 125 12.60 7.91 -13.02
CA ASP A 125 11.81 6.75 -12.58
C ASP A 125 11.56 5.75 -13.70
N ASN A 126 12.42 4.72 -13.76
CA ASN A 126 12.18 3.50 -14.51
C ASN A 126 11.87 2.30 -13.59
N TYR A 127 11.50 2.56 -12.33
CA TYR A 127 11.32 1.50 -11.34
C TYR A 127 10.03 0.71 -11.62
N PRO A 128 10.11 -0.59 -11.98
CA PRO A 128 8.93 -1.34 -12.45
C PRO A 128 7.84 -1.54 -11.39
N LEU A 129 8.20 -1.51 -10.09
CA LEU A 129 7.26 -1.74 -9.00
C LEU A 129 6.74 -0.45 -8.38
N TYR A 130 7.13 0.73 -8.89
CA TYR A 130 6.77 2.00 -8.29
C TYR A 130 5.25 2.16 -8.12
N ARG A 131 4.50 1.96 -9.20
CA ARG A 131 3.02 2.07 -9.20
C ARG A 131 2.37 1.10 -8.20
N CYS A 132 2.93 -0.11 -8.08
CA CYS A 132 2.46 -1.12 -7.13
C CYS A 132 2.73 -0.72 -5.67
N GLU A 133 3.95 -0.28 -5.38
CA GLU A 133 4.33 0.20 -4.05
C GLU A 133 3.49 1.40 -3.61
N ARG A 134 3.26 2.35 -4.53
CA ARG A 134 2.40 3.51 -4.25
C ARG A 134 0.95 3.10 -3.98
N LEU A 135 0.39 2.18 -4.78
CA LEU A 135 -0.96 1.66 -4.54
C LEU A 135 -1.05 0.96 -3.18
N LEU A 136 -0.06 0.12 -2.86
CA LEU A 136 0.00 -0.60 -1.59
C LEU A 136 0.07 0.38 -0.40
N LEU A 137 0.91 1.41 -0.51
CA LEU A 137 1.02 2.45 0.51
C LEU A 137 -0.30 3.20 0.70
N GLN A 138 -1.00 3.58 -0.37
CA GLN A 138 -2.29 4.26 -0.26
C GLN A 138 -3.35 3.35 0.36
N ALA A 139 -3.45 2.11 -0.13
CA ALA A 139 -4.48 1.16 0.27
C ALA A 139 -4.29 0.58 1.67
N ARG A 140 -3.06 0.50 2.17
CA ARG A 140 -2.73 -0.20 3.43
C ARG A 140 -1.92 0.63 4.44
N GLY A 141 -1.43 1.80 4.04
CA GLY A 141 -0.58 2.66 4.89
C GLY A 141 0.85 2.14 5.07
N THR A 142 1.26 1.09 4.34
CA THR A 142 2.60 0.50 4.45
C THR A 142 3.04 -0.13 3.13
N LEU A 143 4.36 -0.23 2.92
CA LEU A 143 4.97 -0.97 1.80
C LEU A 143 5.18 -2.46 2.11
N LEU A 144 4.89 -2.86 3.35
CA LEU A 144 5.11 -4.22 3.82
C LEU A 144 3.85 -5.07 3.62
N LEU A 145 4.05 -6.22 2.97
CA LEU A 145 3.05 -7.27 2.86
C LEU A 145 2.88 -7.99 4.19
N PRO A 146 1.68 -8.51 4.48
CA PRO A 146 1.44 -9.34 5.64
C PRO A 146 2.28 -10.62 5.55
N PHE A 147 2.52 -11.23 6.69
CA PHE A 147 3.20 -12.52 6.73
C PHE A 147 2.32 -13.63 6.14
N GLU A 148 1.01 -13.56 6.39
CA GLU A 148 0.00 -14.48 5.89
C GLU A 148 -0.22 -14.28 4.38
N ASP A 149 -0.38 -15.36 3.62
CA ASP A 149 -0.54 -15.30 2.16
C ASP A 149 -2.00 -15.04 1.71
N ASN A 150 -2.96 -14.99 2.64
CA ASN A 150 -4.40 -14.86 2.34
C ASN A 150 -4.92 -13.41 2.39
N TRP A 151 -4.03 -12.42 2.35
CA TRP A 151 -4.41 -11.01 2.40
C TRP A 151 -5.10 -10.55 1.11
N SER A 152 -5.78 -9.41 1.16
CA SER A 152 -6.36 -8.82 -0.04
C SER A 152 -6.52 -7.31 0.07
N ILE A 153 -6.61 -6.66 -1.09
CA ILE A 153 -7.10 -5.30 -1.23
C ILE A 153 -8.43 -5.37 -1.99
N GLU A 154 -9.49 -4.84 -1.41
CA GLU A 154 -10.80 -4.85 -2.04
C GLU A 154 -11.06 -3.53 -2.76
N ILE A 155 -11.49 -3.59 -4.02
CA ILE A 155 -11.91 -2.42 -4.79
C ILE A 155 -13.44 -2.46 -4.93
N ASN A 156 -14.10 -1.51 -4.28
CA ASN A 156 -15.54 -1.33 -4.32
C ASN A 156 -15.89 -0.25 -5.35
N PHE A 157 -16.98 -0.45 -6.09
CA PHE A 157 -17.46 0.52 -7.06
C PHE A 157 -18.83 1.08 -6.65
N HIS A 158 -18.95 2.41 -6.69
CA HIS A 158 -20.19 3.14 -6.47
C HIS A 158 -20.62 3.84 -7.76
N PHE A 159 -21.58 3.25 -8.47
CA PHE A 159 -22.03 3.75 -9.78
C PHE A 159 -23.07 4.87 -9.65
N ASN A 160 -23.08 5.76 -10.65
CA ASN A 160 -24.07 6.84 -10.81
C ASN A 160 -24.19 7.74 -9.57
N PRO A 161 -23.09 8.39 -9.15
CA PRO A 161 -23.12 9.32 -8.04
C PRO A 161 -24.01 10.55 -8.34
N PRO A 162 -24.62 11.18 -7.32
CA PRO A 162 -25.46 12.35 -7.50
C PRO A 162 -24.72 13.59 -8.05
N ASP A 163 -23.42 13.71 -7.80
CA ASP A 163 -22.64 14.93 -8.06
C ASP A 163 -21.72 14.83 -9.29
N ASN A 164 -21.78 13.74 -10.06
CA ASN A 164 -20.95 13.45 -11.23
C ASN A 164 -19.43 13.57 -11.02
N ARG A 165 -18.95 13.63 -9.77
CA ARG A 165 -17.51 13.74 -9.46
C ARG A 165 -16.93 12.35 -9.26
N GLU A 166 -15.77 12.10 -9.86
CA GLU A 166 -14.99 10.94 -9.47
C GLU A 166 -14.42 11.13 -8.05
N LYS A 167 -14.36 10.04 -7.31
CA LYS A 167 -13.76 10.00 -5.99
C LYS A 167 -13.13 8.64 -5.77
N VAL A 168 -11.86 8.64 -5.37
CA VAL A 168 -11.16 7.44 -4.89
C VAL A 168 -10.87 7.64 -3.42
N VAL A 169 -11.36 6.73 -2.58
CA VAL A 169 -11.18 6.78 -1.12
C VAL A 169 -10.42 5.54 -0.69
N TYR A 170 -9.25 5.75 -0.11
CA TYR A 170 -8.45 4.69 0.49
C TYR A 170 -8.80 4.53 1.96
N ARG A 171 -9.26 3.35 2.36
CA ARG A 171 -9.55 3.03 3.77
C ARG A 171 -8.54 2.01 4.28
N GLN A 172 -7.41 2.54 4.74
CA GLN A 172 -6.23 1.75 5.11
C GLN A 172 -6.53 0.68 6.17
N CYS A 173 -7.33 1.00 7.19
CA CYS A 173 -7.70 0.05 8.25
C CYS A 173 -8.52 -1.14 7.75
N PHE A 174 -9.15 -1.04 6.58
CA PHE A 174 -10.00 -2.08 6.00
C PHE A 174 -9.39 -2.70 4.74
N ASN A 175 -8.20 -2.25 4.30
CA ASN A 175 -7.60 -2.60 3.01
C ASN A 175 -8.59 -2.44 1.83
N THR A 176 -9.44 -1.41 1.86
CA THR A 176 -10.46 -1.17 0.83
C THR A 176 -10.18 0.12 0.07
N ILE A 177 -10.52 0.11 -1.21
CA ILE A 177 -10.49 1.25 -2.12
C ILE A 177 -11.90 1.42 -2.66
N ASP A 178 -12.55 2.52 -2.29
CA ASP A 178 -13.87 2.86 -2.83
C ASP A 178 -13.71 3.80 -4.02
N ILE A 179 -14.23 3.39 -5.17
CA ILE A 179 -14.20 4.17 -6.41
C ILE A 179 -15.63 4.58 -6.78
N THR A 180 -15.88 5.88 -6.74
CA THR A 180 -17.08 6.47 -7.32
C THR A 180 -16.93 6.57 -8.83
N VAL A 181 -17.87 5.97 -9.57
CA VAL A 181 -17.83 5.84 -11.03
C VAL A 181 -18.87 6.76 -11.68
N PRO A 182 -18.49 7.99 -12.08
CA PRO A 182 -19.36 8.85 -12.88
C PRO A 182 -19.50 8.36 -14.33
N PRO A 183 -20.49 8.87 -15.10
CA PRO A 183 -20.73 8.42 -16.48
C PRO A 183 -19.53 8.57 -17.42
N TRP A 184 -18.73 9.62 -17.25
CA TRP A 184 -17.55 9.84 -18.10
C TRP A 184 -16.48 8.77 -17.85
N LEU A 185 -16.24 8.39 -16.58
CA LEU A 185 -15.26 7.36 -16.22
C LEU A 185 -15.75 5.99 -16.72
N MET A 186 -17.04 5.72 -16.61
CA MET A 186 -17.66 4.54 -17.23
C MET A 186 -17.34 4.46 -18.72
N SER A 187 -17.54 5.54 -19.46
CA SER A 187 -17.24 5.60 -20.90
C SER A 187 -15.75 5.39 -21.19
N SER A 188 -14.86 6.05 -20.44
CA SER A 188 -13.41 5.91 -20.60
C SER A 188 -12.94 4.46 -20.39
N ILE A 189 -13.43 3.81 -19.33
CA ILE A 189 -13.07 2.43 -19.00
C ILE A 189 -13.58 1.43 -20.02
N LEU A 190 -14.77 1.63 -20.56
CA LEU A 190 -15.37 0.71 -21.54
C LEU A 190 -14.82 0.89 -22.95
N ASN A 191 -14.23 2.06 -23.25
CA ASN A 191 -13.62 2.32 -24.54
C ASN A 191 -12.19 1.74 -24.59
N PRO A 192 -11.90 0.81 -25.51
CA PRO A 192 -10.55 0.27 -25.66
C PRO A 192 -9.62 1.36 -26.21
N SER A 193 -8.43 1.46 -25.62
CA SER A 193 -7.32 2.22 -26.22
C SER A 193 -6.85 1.49 -27.49
N ALA A 194 -6.26 2.22 -28.44
CA ALA A 194 -5.65 1.58 -29.61
C ALA A 194 -4.57 0.59 -29.16
N ALA A 195 -4.44 -0.53 -29.87
CA ALA A 195 -3.48 -1.58 -29.51
C ALA A 195 -2.04 -1.03 -29.57
N GLY A 196 -1.34 -1.07 -28.43
CA GLY A 196 0.04 -0.61 -28.31
C GLY A 196 0.22 0.76 -27.66
N ASP A 197 -0.86 1.52 -27.48
CA ASP A 197 -0.82 2.79 -26.74
C ASP A 197 -1.07 2.55 -25.25
N GLU A 198 -0.28 3.20 -24.39
CA GLU A 198 -0.61 3.29 -22.97
C GLU A 198 -1.94 4.05 -22.82
N ASP A 199 -2.83 3.53 -21.99
CA ASP A 199 -4.11 4.18 -21.68
C ASP A 199 -3.88 5.42 -20.81
N VAL A 200 -3.59 6.54 -21.47
CA VAL A 200 -3.26 7.82 -20.83
C VAL A 200 -4.40 8.30 -19.93
N GLU A 201 -5.66 8.07 -20.31
CA GLU A 201 -6.81 8.52 -19.54
C GLU A 201 -6.94 7.74 -18.23
N PHE A 202 -6.84 6.41 -18.30
CA PHE A 202 -6.79 5.57 -17.10
C PHE A 202 -5.58 5.91 -16.23
N CYS A 203 -4.41 6.06 -16.85
CA CYS A 203 -3.19 6.43 -16.15
C CYS A 203 -3.34 7.78 -15.44
N SER A 204 -3.92 8.79 -16.10
CA SER A 204 -4.15 10.12 -15.53
C SER A 204 -5.11 10.08 -14.34
N PHE A 205 -6.23 9.36 -14.48
CA PHE A 205 -7.18 9.14 -13.40
C PHE A 205 -6.52 8.50 -12.17
N PHE A 206 -5.81 7.38 -12.38
CA PHE A 206 -5.27 6.62 -11.26
C PHE A 206 -4.00 7.24 -10.66
N HIS A 207 -3.10 7.82 -11.49
CA HIS A 207 -1.90 8.53 -11.03
C HIS A 207 -2.24 9.64 -10.04
N LYS A 208 -3.28 10.45 -10.31
CA LYS A 208 -3.71 11.53 -9.41
C LYS A 208 -4.04 11.07 -8.00
N THR A 209 -4.39 9.79 -7.84
CA THR A 209 -4.83 9.22 -6.56
C THR A 209 -3.75 8.38 -5.89
N VAL A 210 -2.87 7.77 -6.68
CA VAL A 210 -1.83 6.85 -6.19
C VAL A 210 -0.50 7.57 -5.97
N ILE A 211 -0.17 8.50 -6.85
CA ILE A 211 1.10 9.23 -6.87
C ILE A 211 0.82 10.66 -6.40
N PRO A 212 1.36 11.06 -5.23
CA PRO A 212 1.19 12.41 -4.73
C PRO A 212 1.85 13.38 -5.72
N PHE A 213 1.10 14.40 -6.12
CA PHE A 213 1.63 15.48 -6.94
C PHE A 213 2.62 16.29 -6.09
N GLU A 214 3.89 16.40 -6.51
CA GLU A 214 4.87 17.28 -5.88
C GLU A 214 4.42 18.74 -6.08
N GLY A 215 3.69 19.25 -5.08
CA GLY A 215 2.97 20.52 -5.13
C GLY A 215 1.75 20.54 -4.21
N SER A 216 1.21 19.37 -3.84
CA SER A 216 0.35 19.23 -2.66
C SER A 216 1.22 18.95 -1.44
N THR A 217 1.84 19.97 -0.88
CA THR A 217 2.26 19.93 0.52
C THR A 217 1.00 19.75 1.36
N SER A 218 0.73 18.52 1.77
CA SER A 218 -0.07 18.25 2.97
C SER A 218 0.71 17.26 3.84
N ASP A 219 1.56 17.85 4.68
CA ASP A 219 1.78 17.46 6.08
C ASP A 219 2.19 16.02 6.38
N TYR A 220 3.21 15.52 5.69
CA TYR A 220 4.11 14.54 6.28
C TYR A 220 5.57 14.86 5.92
N GLU A 221 6.04 16.01 6.41
CA GLU A 221 7.42 16.06 6.91
C GLU A 221 7.50 15.06 8.07
N ILE A 222 7.99 13.86 7.78
CA ILE A 222 8.50 12.97 8.82
C ILE A 222 9.95 13.40 9.04
N ALA A 223 10.12 14.32 9.98
CA ALA A 223 11.37 14.55 10.69
C ALA A 223 11.66 13.38 11.64
#